data_AF-A0A2S5LKA4-F1
#
_entry.id   AF-A0A2S5LKA4-F1
#
_cell.length_a   1.000
_cell.length_b   1.000
_cell.length_c   1.000
_cell.angle_alpha   90.00
_cell.angle_beta   90.00
_cell.angle_gamma   90.00
#
_symmetry.space_group_name_H-M   'P 1'
#
loop_
_entity.id
_entity.type
_entity.pdbx_description
1 polymer ?
#
loop_
_entity_poly.entity_id
_entity_poly.type
_entity_poly.pdbx_seq_one_letter_code
_entity_poly.pdbx_strand_id
1 'polypeptide(L)'
;MELYLQFGYGMMEHSRSLIKYWGSGTVILSPRDLNETQLERLSKETIKLGGTVVLDPQLYNPVLTNHDRLIVHSFWPTSSIFPNGPELSKCLINLIDINQRIGAKQIILPGMIAKRVDDDWLESQRQVIEESQRCDTNGLSTIMTVALSYDALRNDDQVQLLLESLPEWDVPSIYLVCEHPNGDYLVTDPGWLANVADVVAGIRLAGKQVIVGYCNHQMLLVASSAATAIASGTWMNVRSFNEEKFILQDDDEIKQRSIWYYAPHLFSEYKIGYLDLAKKSGVLDNLRTDDVYGSNFADELFTAPQPQLAGFTEQQAFRHYLQCLHHQATNSVKQTFDETIDTYVKQLDQAEEALKV
;
A
#
# COMPACT_ATOMS: atom_id res chain seq x y z
N MET A 1 1.23 10.88 -9.05
CA MET A 1 0.87 9.69 -8.26
C MET A 1 0.59 10.15 -6.84
N GLU A 2 -0.45 9.64 -6.19
CA GLU A 2 -0.79 9.97 -4.78
C GLU A 2 -0.18 8.94 -3.81
N LEU A 3 -0.07 9.32 -2.53
CA LEU A 3 0.19 8.36 -1.44
C LEU A 3 -1.09 8.13 -0.63
N TYR A 4 -1.52 6.87 -0.57
CA TYR A 4 -2.60 6.44 0.31
C TYR A 4 -2.00 5.86 1.60
N LEU A 5 -2.67 6.10 2.73
CA LEU A 5 -2.29 5.51 4.00
C LEU A 5 -2.88 4.10 4.13
N GLN A 6 -2.04 3.09 3.99
CA GLN A 6 -2.41 1.68 4.21
C GLN A 6 -2.56 1.44 5.70
N PHE A 7 -3.78 1.14 6.15
CA PHE A 7 -4.04 0.95 7.56
C PHE A 7 -3.46 -0.37 8.07
N GLY A 8 -2.89 -0.31 9.27
CA GLY A 8 -2.36 -1.44 10.03
C GLY A 8 -2.31 -1.10 11.51
N TYR A 9 -1.74 -1.98 12.32
CA TYR A 9 -1.60 -1.75 13.76
C TYR A 9 -0.98 -0.39 14.10
N GLY A 10 -1.63 0.39 14.98
CA GLY A 10 -1.16 1.70 15.42
C GLY A 10 -1.47 2.88 14.47
N MET A 11 -2.05 2.64 13.29
CA MET A 11 -2.24 3.70 12.28
C MET A 11 -3.31 4.75 12.60
N MET A 12 -4.17 4.57 13.61
CA MET A 12 -5.29 5.52 13.88
C MET A 12 -4.79 6.96 14.06
N GLU A 13 -3.85 7.18 14.98
CA GLU A 13 -3.38 8.53 15.30
C GLU A 13 -2.45 9.08 14.22
N HIS A 14 -1.68 8.21 13.56
CA HIS A 14 -0.88 8.58 12.39
C HIS A 14 -1.75 9.10 11.26
N SER A 15 -2.84 8.39 10.94
CA SER A 15 -3.78 8.78 9.88
C SER A 15 -4.40 10.14 10.18
N ARG A 16 -4.92 10.36 11.39
CA ARG A 16 -5.47 11.67 11.78
C ARG A 16 -4.44 12.78 11.69
N SER A 17 -3.25 12.56 12.23
CA SER A 17 -2.18 13.56 12.25
C SER A 17 -1.75 13.93 10.84
N LEU A 18 -1.52 12.95 9.97
CA LEU A 18 -1.03 13.16 8.61
C LEU A 18 -2.10 13.75 7.69
N ILE A 19 -3.34 13.24 7.73
CA ILE A 19 -4.44 13.82 6.95
C ILE A 19 -4.69 15.28 7.34
N LYS A 20 -4.66 15.59 8.63
CA LYS A 20 -4.73 16.98 9.10
C LYS A 20 -3.56 17.83 8.62
N TYR A 21 -2.35 17.26 8.63
CA TYR A 21 -1.13 17.94 8.21
C TYR A 21 -1.13 18.24 6.69
N TRP A 22 -1.60 17.30 5.88
CA TRP A 22 -1.72 17.43 4.43
C TRP A 22 -2.93 18.25 3.99
N GLY A 23 -3.97 18.32 4.83
CA GLY A 23 -5.26 18.96 4.51
C GLY A 23 -6.18 18.10 3.63
N SER A 24 -5.67 16.97 3.11
CA SER A 24 -6.39 15.99 2.31
C SER A 24 -5.64 14.65 2.31
N GLY A 25 -6.24 13.60 1.77
CA GLY A 25 -5.58 12.32 1.52
C GLY A 25 -6.52 11.13 1.73
N THR A 26 -6.12 9.95 1.29
CA THR A 26 -6.94 8.73 1.37
C THR A 26 -6.35 7.74 2.37
N VAL A 27 -7.21 7.12 3.20
CA VAL A 27 -6.85 6.02 4.09
C VAL A 27 -7.52 4.74 3.61
N ILE A 28 -6.73 3.70 3.35
CA ILE A 28 -7.22 2.34 3.05
C ILE A 28 -7.40 1.62 4.38
N LEU A 29 -8.64 1.43 4.81
CA LEU A 29 -9.00 0.79 6.08
C LEU A 29 -8.79 -0.73 6.03
N SER A 30 -8.46 -1.31 7.18
CA SER A 30 -8.13 -2.73 7.35
C SER A 30 -9.11 -3.41 8.32
N PRO A 31 -9.99 -4.32 7.87
CA PRO A 31 -10.88 -5.08 8.75
C PRO A 31 -10.11 -6.07 9.64
N ARG A 32 -8.89 -6.47 9.28
CA ARG A 32 -8.00 -7.26 10.15
C ARG A 32 -7.65 -6.49 11.44
N ASP A 33 -7.45 -5.18 11.34
CA ASP A 33 -6.97 -4.35 12.45
C ASP A 33 -8.10 -3.57 13.15
N LEU A 34 -9.26 -3.45 12.52
CA LEU A 34 -10.39 -2.64 12.99
C LEU A 34 -11.69 -3.45 12.98
N ASN A 35 -12.45 -3.39 14.06
CA ASN A 35 -13.84 -3.83 14.04
C ASN A 35 -14.76 -2.78 13.38
N GLU A 36 -16.00 -3.14 13.06
CA GLU A 36 -16.95 -2.25 12.37
C GLU A 36 -17.16 -0.89 13.07
N THR A 37 -17.25 -0.88 14.40
CA THR A 37 -17.39 0.38 15.17
C THR A 37 -16.16 1.28 15.04
N GLN A 38 -14.96 0.68 15.02
CA GLN A 38 -13.72 1.40 14.83
C GLN A 38 -13.59 1.92 13.39
N LEU A 39 -14.00 1.13 12.39
CA LEU A 39 -14.06 1.55 10.98
C LEU A 39 -14.94 2.79 10.81
N GLU A 40 -16.16 2.78 11.36
CA GLU A 40 -17.07 3.92 11.30
C GLU A 40 -16.55 5.16 12.05
N ARG A 41 -15.96 4.97 13.23
CA ARG A 41 -15.43 6.09 14.01
C ARG A 41 -14.26 6.76 13.30
N LEU A 42 -13.29 5.96 12.87
CA LEU A 42 -12.09 6.47 12.21
C LEU A 42 -12.44 7.14 10.89
N SER A 43 -13.35 6.57 10.10
CA SER A 43 -13.79 7.18 8.84
C SER A 43 -14.44 8.54 9.03
N LYS A 44 -15.37 8.68 9.98
CA LYS A 44 -15.99 9.97 10.33
C LYS A 44 -14.95 11.02 10.73
N GLU A 45 -13.95 10.63 11.51
CA GLU A 45 -12.86 11.53 11.91
C GLU A 45 -11.97 11.92 10.72
N THR A 46 -11.57 10.96 9.88
CA THR A 46 -10.77 11.21 8.68
C THR A 46 -11.48 12.16 7.72
N ILE A 47 -12.77 11.92 7.44
CA ILE A 47 -13.58 12.77 6.56
C ILE A 47 -13.71 14.18 7.14
N LYS A 48 -13.92 14.32 8.46
CA LYS A 48 -13.97 15.62 9.13
C LYS A 48 -12.66 16.41 9.00
N LEU A 49 -11.53 15.73 8.87
CA LEU A 49 -10.22 16.33 8.66
C LEU A 49 -9.92 16.66 7.18
N GLY A 50 -10.86 16.43 6.27
CA GLY A 50 -10.70 16.68 4.83
C GLY A 50 -10.20 15.47 4.04
N GLY A 51 -10.03 14.31 4.67
CA GLY A 51 -9.61 13.08 4.01
C GLY A 51 -10.75 12.27 3.40
N THR A 52 -10.38 11.17 2.75
CA THR A 52 -11.26 10.16 2.20
C THR A 52 -10.88 8.79 2.74
N VAL A 53 -11.82 7.85 2.69
CA VAL A 53 -11.59 6.46 3.09
C VAL A 53 -12.04 5.51 2.00
N VAL A 54 -11.37 4.37 1.96
CA VAL A 54 -11.77 3.18 1.21
C VAL A 54 -11.49 1.96 2.08
N LEU A 55 -12.31 0.92 2.01
CA LEU A 55 -12.13 -0.31 2.76
C LEU A 55 -11.51 -1.37 1.86
N ASP A 56 -10.34 -1.89 2.22
CA ASP A 56 -9.81 -3.12 1.63
C ASP A 56 -10.49 -4.31 2.35
N PRO A 57 -11.29 -5.14 1.67
CA PRO A 57 -11.98 -6.26 2.31
C PRO A 57 -11.02 -7.38 2.75
N GLN A 58 -9.78 -7.40 2.24
CA GLN A 58 -8.74 -8.37 2.60
C GLN A 58 -9.13 -9.84 2.37
N LEU A 59 -9.99 -10.08 1.37
CA LEU A 59 -10.45 -11.41 0.95
C LEU A 59 -9.46 -12.10 -0.02
N TYR A 60 -8.16 -12.00 0.27
CA TYR A 60 -7.10 -12.55 -0.58
C TYR A 60 -7.06 -14.09 -0.55
N ASN A 61 -7.33 -14.70 0.60
CA ASN A 61 -7.38 -16.15 0.75
C ASN A 61 -8.40 -16.57 1.83
N PRO A 62 -9.71 -16.35 1.59
CA PRO A 62 -10.74 -16.56 2.62
C PRO A 62 -10.87 -18.00 3.09
N VAL A 63 -10.39 -18.96 2.28
CA VAL A 63 -10.46 -20.40 2.56
C VAL A 63 -9.50 -20.80 3.68
N LEU A 64 -8.29 -20.23 3.69
CA LEU A 64 -7.26 -20.58 4.67
C LEU A 64 -7.23 -19.63 5.87
N THR A 65 -7.86 -18.46 5.77
CA THR A 65 -7.90 -17.49 6.86
C THR A 65 -8.53 -18.05 8.13
N ASN A 66 -7.74 -18.06 9.20
CA ASN A 66 -8.16 -18.35 10.56
C ASN A 66 -7.87 -17.16 11.51
N HIS A 67 -7.97 -15.95 10.98
CA HIS A 67 -7.67 -14.73 11.72
C HIS A 67 -8.95 -14.18 12.37
N ASP A 68 -9.07 -14.33 13.70
CA ASP A 68 -10.31 -14.06 14.46
C ASP A 68 -10.94 -12.70 14.19
N ARG A 69 -10.14 -11.65 14.04
CA ARG A 69 -10.68 -10.30 13.79
C ARG A 69 -11.22 -10.10 12.39
N LEU A 70 -10.74 -10.88 11.43
CA LEU A 70 -11.06 -10.72 10.03
C LEU A 70 -12.33 -11.51 9.68
N ILE A 71 -12.46 -12.73 10.23
CA ILE A 71 -13.60 -13.62 9.96
C ILE A 71 -14.92 -13.20 10.64
N VAL A 72 -14.88 -12.27 11.60
CA VAL A 72 -16.07 -11.81 12.34
C VAL A 72 -16.85 -10.70 11.63
N HIS A 73 -16.32 -10.15 10.54
CA HIS A 73 -17.01 -9.10 9.79
C HIS A 73 -18.19 -9.67 9.00
N SER A 74 -19.27 -8.89 8.92
CA SER A 74 -20.53 -9.32 8.30
C SER A 74 -20.41 -9.74 6.84
N PHE A 75 -19.45 -9.19 6.11
CA PHE A 75 -19.17 -9.54 4.72
C PHE A 75 -18.28 -10.77 4.54
N TRP A 76 -17.69 -11.29 5.60
CA TRP A 76 -16.80 -12.45 5.48
C TRP A 76 -17.60 -13.69 5.01
N PRO A 77 -17.11 -14.44 4.01
CA PRO A 77 -17.80 -15.63 3.52
C PRO A 77 -17.85 -16.71 4.60
N THR A 78 -18.91 -17.51 4.56
CA THR A 78 -19.12 -18.61 5.51
C THR A 78 -18.62 -19.94 4.99
N SER A 79 -18.47 -20.08 3.68
CA SER A 79 -17.98 -21.29 3.05
C SER A 79 -16.45 -21.41 3.07
N SER A 80 -15.97 -22.65 2.93
CA SER A 80 -14.54 -22.97 2.78
C SER A 80 -14.05 -22.81 1.33
N ILE A 81 -14.73 -21.99 0.52
CA ILE A 81 -14.33 -21.65 -0.85
C ILE A 81 -14.46 -20.14 -1.05
N PHE A 82 -13.83 -19.60 -2.10
CA PHE A 82 -14.09 -18.21 -2.47
C PHE A 82 -15.58 -18.05 -2.82
N PRO A 83 -16.24 -16.99 -2.32
CA PRO A 83 -17.69 -16.84 -2.47
C PRO A 83 -18.08 -16.79 -3.94
N ASN A 84 -19.12 -17.53 -4.30
CA ASN A 84 -19.73 -17.54 -5.62
C ASN A 84 -21.26 -17.50 -5.52
N GLY A 85 -21.92 -17.17 -6.63
CA GLY A 85 -23.39 -17.15 -6.71
C GLY A 85 -24.04 -16.38 -5.54
N PRO A 86 -25.03 -16.94 -4.83
CA PRO A 86 -25.72 -16.25 -3.74
C PRO A 86 -24.84 -15.81 -2.57
N GLU A 87 -23.74 -16.53 -2.30
CA GLU A 87 -22.82 -16.14 -1.21
C GLU A 87 -22.00 -14.91 -1.60
N LEU A 88 -21.61 -14.81 -2.87
CA LEU A 88 -20.96 -13.62 -3.42
C LEU A 88 -21.89 -12.41 -3.36
N SER A 89 -23.17 -12.57 -3.76
CA SER A 89 -24.16 -11.49 -3.65
C SER A 89 -24.29 -11.01 -2.19
N LYS A 90 -24.37 -11.93 -1.23
CA LYS A 90 -24.45 -11.59 0.19
C LYS A 90 -23.20 -10.87 0.69
N CYS A 91 -22.01 -11.36 0.31
CA CYS A 91 -20.73 -10.71 0.62
C CYS A 91 -20.72 -9.26 0.10
N LEU A 92 -21.08 -9.07 -1.17
CA LEU A 92 -21.11 -7.75 -1.82
C LEU A 92 -22.14 -6.80 -1.19
N ILE A 93 -23.36 -7.27 -0.89
CA ILE A 93 -24.38 -6.47 -0.21
C ILE A 93 -23.87 -5.97 1.14
N ASN A 94 -23.23 -6.84 1.93
CA ASN A 94 -22.67 -6.46 3.23
C ASN A 94 -21.45 -5.52 3.07
N LEU A 95 -20.63 -5.72 2.03
CA LEU A 95 -19.53 -4.79 1.70
C LEU A 95 -20.05 -3.40 1.29
N ILE A 96 -21.14 -3.33 0.53
CA ILE A 96 -21.78 -2.07 0.13
C ILE A 96 -22.33 -1.36 1.37
N ASP A 97 -23.02 -2.07 2.28
CA ASP A 97 -23.55 -1.51 3.53
C ASP A 97 -22.45 -0.89 4.39
N ILE A 98 -21.36 -1.62 4.66
CA ILE A 98 -20.26 -1.07 5.47
C ILE A 98 -19.61 0.13 4.78
N ASN A 99 -19.42 0.10 3.44
CA ASN A 99 -18.85 1.22 2.69
C ASN A 99 -19.74 2.48 2.78
N GLN A 100 -21.05 2.33 2.78
CA GLN A 100 -21.99 3.44 3.03
C GLN A 100 -21.86 3.98 4.46
N ARG A 101 -21.81 3.10 5.47
CA ARG A 101 -21.70 3.50 6.89
C ARG A 101 -20.41 4.25 7.20
N ILE A 102 -19.30 3.89 6.55
CA ILE A 102 -18.03 4.61 6.66
C ILE A 102 -17.95 5.85 5.74
N GLY A 103 -18.98 6.12 4.93
CA GLY A 103 -19.01 7.26 4.03
C GLY A 103 -17.96 7.21 2.91
N ALA A 104 -17.57 6.01 2.48
CA ALA A 104 -16.66 5.84 1.35
C ALA A 104 -17.33 6.32 0.05
N LYS A 105 -16.51 6.74 -0.92
CA LYS A 105 -16.96 7.08 -2.29
C LYS A 105 -16.63 5.99 -3.31
N GLN A 106 -15.78 5.06 -2.90
CA GLN A 106 -15.29 3.96 -3.71
C GLN A 106 -15.37 2.68 -2.89
N ILE A 107 -15.52 1.55 -3.58
CA ILE A 107 -15.57 0.23 -2.97
C ILE A 107 -14.51 -0.65 -3.61
N ILE A 108 -13.61 -1.22 -2.79
CA ILE A 108 -12.72 -2.27 -3.24
C ILE A 108 -13.51 -3.58 -3.22
N LEU A 109 -13.64 -4.19 -4.40
CA LEU A 109 -14.31 -5.47 -4.59
C LEU A 109 -13.40 -6.61 -4.09
N PRO A 110 -13.98 -7.71 -3.59
CA PRO A 110 -13.20 -8.85 -3.13
C PRO A 110 -12.40 -9.49 -4.28
N GLY A 111 -11.20 -9.99 -4.00
CA GLY A 111 -10.39 -10.67 -5.00
C GLY A 111 -9.42 -11.64 -4.33
N MET A 112 -9.40 -12.87 -4.83
CA MET A 112 -8.47 -13.91 -4.38
C MET A 112 -7.09 -13.71 -5.00
N ILE A 113 -6.04 -14.01 -4.23
CA ILE A 113 -4.67 -14.02 -4.74
C ILE A 113 -4.51 -15.10 -5.82
N ALA A 114 -3.98 -14.70 -6.97
CA ALA A 114 -3.59 -15.61 -8.03
C ALA A 114 -2.28 -16.30 -7.64
N LYS A 115 -2.31 -17.60 -7.31
CA LYS A 115 -1.10 -18.42 -7.32
C LYS A 115 -0.62 -18.72 -8.74
N ARG A 116 -1.58 -18.71 -9.67
CA ARG A 116 -1.40 -18.71 -11.11
C ARG A 116 -2.51 -17.86 -11.73
N VAL A 117 -2.19 -17.05 -12.73
CA VAL A 117 -3.21 -16.44 -13.60
C VAL A 117 -3.58 -17.45 -14.68
N ASP A 118 -4.82 -17.91 -14.65
CA ASP A 118 -5.41 -18.81 -15.63
C ASP A 118 -6.88 -18.45 -15.85
N ASP A 119 -7.54 -19.16 -16.78
CA ASP A 119 -8.92 -18.90 -17.15
C ASP A 119 -9.89 -19.00 -15.97
N ASP A 120 -9.65 -19.93 -15.03
CA ASP A 120 -10.49 -20.12 -13.84
C ASP A 120 -10.36 -18.92 -12.89
N TRP A 121 -9.13 -18.45 -12.63
CA TRP A 121 -8.92 -17.26 -11.82
C TRP A 121 -9.53 -16.02 -12.49
N LEU A 122 -9.32 -15.84 -13.79
CA LEU A 122 -9.89 -14.72 -14.55
C LEU A 122 -11.42 -14.73 -14.55
N GLU A 123 -12.03 -15.90 -14.70
CA GLU A 123 -13.48 -16.07 -14.62
C GLU A 123 -14.01 -15.71 -13.22
N SER A 124 -13.28 -16.06 -12.17
CA SER A 124 -13.67 -15.64 -10.80
C SER A 124 -13.66 -14.11 -10.65
N GLN A 125 -12.70 -13.40 -11.26
CA GLN A 125 -12.67 -11.93 -11.25
C GLN A 125 -13.87 -11.35 -12.02
N ARG A 126 -14.18 -11.89 -13.21
CA ARG A 126 -15.36 -11.48 -14.00
C ARG A 126 -16.65 -11.65 -13.22
N GLN A 127 -16.83 -12.77 -12.52
CA GLN A 127 -18.02 -13.03 -11.72
C GLN A 127 -18.19 -12.01 -10.58
N VAL A 128 -17.10 -11.61 -9.92
CA VAL A 128 -17.15 -10.54 -8.90
C VAL A 128 -17.59 -9.21 -9.51
N ILE A 129 -17.02 -8.84 -10.66
CA ILE A 129 -17.35 -7.60 -11.36
C ILE A 129 -18.84 -7.60 -11.75
N GLU A 130 -19.30 -8.63 -12.45
CA GLU A 130 -20.70 -8.75 -12.89
C GLU A 130 -21.68 -8.75 -11.72
N GLU A 131 -21.37 -9.47 -10.65
CA GLU A 131 -22.26 -9.53 -9.49
C GLU A 131 -22.29 -8.20 -8.74
N SER A 132 -21.17 -7.45 -8.71
CA SER A 132 -21.14 -6.10 -8.13
C SER A 132 -22.04 -5.12 -8.88
N GLN A 133 -22.16 -5.27 -10.20
CA GLN A 133 -23.05 -4.46 -11.03
C GLN A 133 -24.52 -4.82 -10.78
N ARG A 134 -24.83 -6.10 -10.53
CA ARG A 134 -26.18 -6.56 -10.19
C ARG A 134 -26.65 -6.11 -8.80
N CYS A 135 -25.74 -6.04 -7.83
CA CYS A 135 -26.06 -5.70 -6.44
C CYS A 135 -26.38 -4.20 -6.22
N ASP A 136 -26.26 -3.34 -7.23
CA ASP A 136 -26.32 -1.87 -7.16
C ASP A 136 -25.36 -1.30 -6.11
N THR A 137 -24.22 -0.77 -6.58
CA THR A 137 -23.20 -0.19 -5.69
C THR A 137 -23.64 1.13 -5.05
N ASN A 138 -24.88 1.58 -5.27
CA ASN A 138 -25.47 2.79 -4.69
C ASN A 138 -24.61 4.05 -4.96
N GLY A 139 -24.05 4.13 -6.17
CA GLY A 139 -23.21 5.24 -6.61
C GLY A 139 -21.74 5.16 -6.15
N LEU A 140 -21.32 4.10 -5.46
CA LEU A 140 -19.90 3.85 -5.17
C LEU A 140 -19.16 3.47 -6.45
N SER A 141 -18.02 4.12 -6.72
CA SER A 141 -17.13 3.73 -7.80
C SER A 141 -16.39 2.43 -7.44
N THR A 142 -16.46 1.42 -8.30
CA THR A 142 -15.82 0.12 -8.06
C THR A 142 -14.31 0.17 -8.29
N ILE A 143 -13.58 -0.59 -7.48
CA ILE A 143 -12.15 -0.84 -7.61
C ILE A 143 -11.96 -2.35 -7.54
N MET A 144 -11.52 -3.00 -8.62
CA MET A 144 -11.30 -4.45 -8.58
C MET A 144 -9.96 -4.79 -7.92
N THR A 145 -9.97 -5.73 -6.98
CA THR A 145 -8.73 -6.25 -6.38
C THR A 145 -8.04 -7.19 -7.37
N VAL A 146 -6.77 -6.94 -7.67
CA VAL A 146 -5.88 -7.86 -8.38
C VAL A 146 -4.73 -8.19 -7.45
N ALA A 147 -4.76 -9.36 -6.83
CA ALA A 147 -3.70 -9.84 -5.96
C ALA A 147 -2.92 -10.94 -6.67
N LEU A 148 -1.61 -10.79 -6.78
CA LEU A 148 -0.73 -11.70 -7.52
C LEU A 148 0.35 -12.24 -6.59
N SER A 149 0.56 -13.56 -6.62
CA SER A 149 1.72 -14.18 -5.98
C SER A 149 3.01 -13.76 -6.69
N TYR A 150 4.13 -13.97 -6.01
CA TYR A 150 5.44 -13.77 -6.62
C TYR A 150 5.59 -14.61 -7.91
N ASP A 151 5.22 -15.90 -7.86
CA ASP A 151 5.35 -16.83 -8.98
C ASP A 151 4.49 -16.45 -10.18
N ALA A 152 3.25 -16.00 -9.93
CA ALA A 152 2.34 -15.55 -10.97
C ALA A 152 2.88 -14.30 -11.66
N LEU A 153 3.37 -13.33 -10.89
CA LEU A 153 3.90 -12.08 -11.42
C LEU A 153 5.24 -12.27 -12.12
N ARG A 154 6.04 -13.25 -11.73
CA ARG A 154 7.34 -13.53 -12.36
C ARG A 154 7.23 -14.24 -13.71
N ASN A 155 6.05 -14.75 -14.05
CA ASN A 155 5.77 -15.49 -15.26
C ASN A 155 5.16 -14.58 -16.33
N ASP A 156 5.92 -14.30 -17.38
CA ASP A 156 5.54 -13.37 -18.44
C ASP A 156 4.27 -13.80 -19.20
N ASP A 157 4.06 -15.11 -19.41
CA ASP A 157 2.86 -15.64 -20.08
C ASP A 157 1.60 -15.37 -19.24
N GLN A 158 1.69 -15.49 -17.92
CA GLN A 158 0.59 -15.20 -16.99
C GLN A 158 0.31 -13.70 -16.88
N VAL A 159 1.35 -12.88 -16.89
CA VAL A 159 1.22 -11.41 -16.96
C VAL A 159 0.53 -11.02 -18.25
N GLN A 160 0.96 -11.56 -19.39
CA GLN A 160 0.33 -11.31 -20.69
C GLN A 160 -1.14 -11.71 -20.70
N LEU A 161 -1.49 -12.89 -20.15
CA LEU A 161 -2.87 -13.35 -20.04
C LEU A 161 -3.73 -12.40 -19.19
N LEU A 162 -3.21 -11.89 -18.07
CA LEU A 162 -3.89 -10.85 -17.29
C LEU A 162 -4.10 -9.60 -18.14
N LEU A 163 -3.04 -9.10 -18.79
CA LEU A 163 -3.08 -7.87 -19.59
C LEU A 163 -4.12 -7.93 -20.72
N GLU A 164 -4.25 -9.08 -21.39
CA GLU A 164 -5.24 -9.32 -22.44
C GLU A 164 -6.69 -9.26 -21.92
N SER A 165 -6.91 -9.62 -20.65
CA SER A 165 -8.25 -9.62 -20.03
C SER A 165 -8.71 -8.25 -19.50
N LEU A 166 -7.76 -7.37 -19.13
CA LEU A 166 -8.06 -6.08 -18.49
C LEU A 166 -9.02 -5.16 -19.27
N PRO A 167 -8.97 -5.07 -20.62
CA PRO A 167 -9.92 -4.24 -21.37
C PRO A 167 -11.38 -4.65 -21.21
N GLU A 168 -11.64 -5.93 -20.94
CA GLU A 168 -13.01 -6.48 -20.81
C GLU A 168 -13.61 -6.21 -19.43
N TRP A 169 -12.79 -5.87 -18.43
CA TRP A 169 -13.25 -5.66 -17.06
C TRP A 169 -13.93 -4.30 -16.94
N ASP A 170 -15.25 -4.28 -16.76
CA ASP A 170 -16.02 -3.03 -16.64
C ASP A 170 -15.94 -2.43 -15.21
N VAL A 171 -14.73 -2.02 -14.85
CA VAL A 171 -14.39 -1.30 -13.63
C VAL A 171 -13.46 -0.12 -13.97
N PRO A 172 -13.62 1.03 -13.28
CA PRO A 172 -12.82 2.23 -13.54
C PRO A 172 -11.44 2.18 -12.88
N SER A 173 -11.21 1.28 -11.92
CA SER A 173 -9.99 1.26 -11.10
C SER A 173 -9.60 -0.17 -10.70
N ILE A 174 -8.31 -0.39 -10.52
CA ILE A 174 -7.72 -1.63 -10.00
C ILE A 174 -6.95 -1.31 -8.71
N TYR A 175 -7.13 -2.15 -7.69
CA TYR A 175 -6.26 -2.20 -6.51
C TYR A 175 -5.31 -3.38 -6.68
N LEU A 176 -4.07 -3.08 -7.06
CA LEU A 176 -3.04 -4.07 -7.36
C LEU A 176 -2.24 -4.38 -6.11
N VAL A 177 -2.10 -5.65 -5.80
CA VAL A 177 -1.32 -6.13 -4.65
C VAL A 177 -0.37 -7.22 -5.13
N CYS A 178 0.93 -7.01 -4.94
CA CYS A 178 1.97 -7.91 -5.41
C CYS A 178 2.73 -8.51 -4.23
N GLU A 179 2.70 -9.82 -4.12
CA GLU A 179 3.47 -10.55 -3.10
C GLU A 179 4.96 -10.37 -3.32
N HIS A 180 5.64 -9.95 -2.25
CA HIS A 180 7.09 -9.84 -2.24
C HIS A 180 7.70 -11.25 -2.08
N PRO A 181 8.72 -11.61 -2.87
CA PRO A 181 9.37 -12.92 -2.75
C PRO A 181 9.93 -13.13 -1.35
N ASN A 182 9.75 -14.32 -0.80
CA ASN A 182 10.40 -14.76 0.47
C ASN A 182 10.21 -13.80 1.66
N GLY A 183 9.16 -12.97 1.65
CA GLY A 183 8.95 -11.94 2.67
C GLY A 183 9.98 -10.79 2.63
N ASP A 184 10.71 -10.63 1.52
CA ASP A 184 11.68 -9.57 1.34
C ASP A 184 11.02 -8.19 1.48
N TYR A 185 11.73 -7.28 2.14
CA TYR A 185 11.30 -5.89 2.18
C TYR A 185 11.65 -5.17 0.87
N LEU A 186 12.91 -5.23 0.42
CA LEU A 186 13.34 -4.69 -0.86
C LEU A 186 13.60 -5.84 -1.82
N VAL A 187 12.88 -5.87 -2.94
CA VAL A 187 12.94 -6.96 -3.92
C VAL A 187 14.12 -6.74 -4.87
N THR A 188 15.00 -7.72 -5.00
CA THR A 188 16.18 -7.61 -5.88
C THR A 188 15.99 -8.27 -7.25
N ASP A 189 14.87 -8.97 -7.48
CA ASP A 189 14.56 -9.58 -8.76
C ASP A 189 14.08 -8.51 -9.76
N PRO A 190 14.88 -8.18 -10.80
CA PRO A 190 14.49 -7.19 -11.79
C PRO A 190 13.32 -7.63 -12.67
N GLY A 191 13.14 -8.94 -12.88
CA GLY A 191 12.01 -9.46 -13.66
C GLY A 191 10.68 -9.27 -12.94
N TRP A 192 10.67 -9.45 -11.61
CA TRP A 192 9.49 -9.14 -10.81
C TRP A 192 9.17 -7.63 -10.85
N LEU A 193 10.17 -6.77 -10.67
CA LEU A 193 9.98 -5.31 -10.71
C LEU A 193 9.48 -4.83 -12.08
N ALA A 194 10.05 -5.38 -13.16
CA ALA A 194 9.62 -5.10 -14.54
C ALA A 194 8.16 -5.52 -14.74
N ASN A 195 7.79 -6.73 -14.31
CA ASN A 195 6.43 -7.21 -14.48
C ASN A 195 5.41 -6.44 -13.63
N VAL A 196 5.78 -5.95 -12.43
CA VAL A 196 4.93 -5.00 -11.70
C VAL A 196 4.71 -3.73 -12.53
N ALA A 197 5.78 -3.17 -13.10
CA ALA A 197 5.71 -1.98 -13.93
C ALA A 197 4.85 -2.21 -15.20
N ASP A 198 4.95 -3.38 -15.83
CA ASP A 198 4.18 -3.75 -17.01
C ASP A 198 2.69 -3.93 -16.69
N VAL A 199 2.35 -4.59 -15.58
CA VAL A 199 0.96 -4.72 -15.12
C VAL A 199 0.35 -3.34 -14.85
N VAL A 200 1.08 -2.47 -14.14
CA VAL A 200 0.63 -1.09 -13.89
C VAL A 200 0.41 -0.35 -15.21
N ALA A 201 1.37 -0.41 -16.15
CA ALA A 201 1.24 0.25 -17.45
C ALA A 201 0.07 -0.30 -18.26
N GLY A 202 -0.12 -1.61 -18.27
CA GLY A 202 -1.23 -2.27 -18.97
C GLY A 202 -2.59 -1.89 -18.41
N ILE A 203 -2.74 -1.78 -17.08
CA ILE A 203 -3.97 -1.27 -16.43
C ILE A 203 -4.26 0.17 -16.88
N ARG A 204 -3.22 1.02 -16.95
CA ARG A 204 -3.35 2.41 -17.42
C ARG A 204 -3.70 2.50 -18.90
N LEU A 205 -3.11 1.66 -19.74
CA LEU A 205 -3.41 1.55 -21.17
C LEU A 205 -4.83 1.03 -21.43
N ALA A 206 -5.36 0.19 -20.54
CA ALA A 206 -6.77 -0.21 -20.53
C ALA A 206 -7.72 0.90 -20.02
N GLY A 207 -7.22 2.12 -19.77
CA GLY A 207 -8.01 3.28 -19.38
C GLY A 207 -8.42 3.32 -17.91
N LYS A 208 -7.84 2.47 -17.05
CA LYS A 208 -8.23 2.32 -15.64
C LYS A 208 -7.25 3.01 -14.71
N GLN A 209 -7.72 3.50 -13.57
CA GLN A 209 -6.81 3.93 -12.49
C GLN A 209 -6.18 2.72 -11.81
N VAL A 210 -5.00 2.88 -11.23
CA VAL A 210 -4.31 1.80 -10.51
C VAL A 210 -3.74 2.32 -9.19
N ILE A 211 -4.11 1.63 -8.11
CA ILE A 211 -3.61 1.87 -6.76
C ILE A 211 -2.79 0.64 -6.39
N VAL A 212 -1.48 0.81 -6.16
CA VAL A 212 -0.61 -0.30 -5.76
C VAL A 212 -0.55 -0.36 -4.23
N GLY A 213 -1.09 -1.42 -3.65
CA GLY A 213 -1.12 -1.65 -2.21
C GLY A 213 0.22 -2.09 -1.64
N TYR A 214 0.39 -1.95 -0.32
CA TYR A 214 1.53 -2.52 0.43
C TYR A 214 2.90 -2.17 -0.14
N CYS A 215 3.10 -0.90 -0.46
CA CYS A 215 4.31 -0.35 -1.04
C CYS A 215 5.27 0.19 0.02
N ASN A 216 6.57 0.02 -0.20
CA ASN A 216 7.62 0.83 0.40
C ASN A 216 8.17 1.85 -0.62
N HIS A 217 9.31 2.46 -0.32
CA HIS A 217 9.92 3.47 -1.19
C HIS A 217 10.46 2.91 -2.51
N GLN A 218 10.77 1.60 -2.61
CA GLN A 218 11.19 0.98 -3.88
C GLN A 218 10.08 1.09 -4.93
N MET A 219 8.82 1.04 -4.51
CA MET A 219 7.67 1.11 -5.40
C MET A 219 7.42 2.51 -5.97
N LEU A 220 8.24 3.52 -5.63
CA LEU A 220 8.26 4.79 -6.36
C LEU A 220 8.55 4.59 -7.85
N LEU A 221 9.19 3.47 -8.23
CA LEU A 221 9.40 3.09 -9.63
C LEU A 221 8.09 3.06 -10.43
N VAL A 222 6.95 2.66 -9.85
CA VAL A 222 5.69 2.52 -10.62
C VAL A 222 5.10 3.86 -11.07
N ALA A 223 5.67 4.97 -10.61
CA ALA A 223 5.40 6.28 -11.20
C ALA A 223 5.74 6.34 -12.69
N SER A 224 6.79 5.63 -13.14
CA SER A 224 7.14 5.55 -14.56
C SER A 224 6.08 4.82 -15.39
N SER A 225 5.35 3.90 -14.77
CA SER A 225 4.22 3.19 -15.38
C SER A 225 2.88 3.89 -15.21
N ALA A 226 2.91 5.17 -14.83
CA ALA A 226 1.73 6.03 -14.63
C ALA A 226 0.75 5.52 -13.55
N ALA A 227 1.26 4.89 -12.49
CA ALA A 227 0.46 4.53 -11.32
C ALA A 227 -0.30 5.75 -10.78
N THR A 228 -1.58 5.55 -10.45
CA THR A 228 -2.43 6.63 -9.91
C THR A 228 -2.05 6.90 -8.46
N ALA A 229 -1.86 5.84 -7.67
CA ALA A 229 -1.43 5.93 -6.29
C ALA A 229 -0.61 4.71 -5.87
N ILE A 230 0.18 4.88 -4.81
CA ILE A 230 0.74 3.79 -4.00
C ILE A 230 0.16 3.88 -2.59
N ALA A 231 0.06 2.76 -1.87
CA ALA A 231 -0.39 2.73 -0.49
C ALA A 231 0.68 2.16 0.44
N SER A 232 0.97 2.87 1.53
CA SER A 232 2.00 2.51 2.51
C SER A 232 1.54 2.80 3.93
N GLY A 233 2.08 2.08 4.91
CA GLY A 233 1.79 2.28 6.33
C GLY A 233 3.03 2.46 7.22
N THR A 234 2.86 2.25 8.52
CA THR A 234 3.92 2.39 9.54
C THR A 234 4.88 1.20 9.55
N TRP A 235 4.36 -0.03 9.54
CA TRP A 235 5.13 -1.25 9.73
C TRP A 235 5.52 -1.91 8.41
N MET A 236 6.57 -2.72 8.41
CA MET A 236 7.02 -3.44 7.20
C MET A 236 5.91 -4.30 6.58
N ASN A 237 5.08 -4.96 7.40
CA ASN A 237 3.97 -5.78 6.91
C ASN A 237 2.84 -4.98 6.23
N VAL A 238 2.83 -3.66 6.31
CA VAL A 238 1.94 -2.77 5.53
C VAL A 238 2.69 -1.98 4.45
N ARG A 239 3.93 -2.40 4.17
CA ARG A 239 4.86 -1.87 3.16
C ARG A 239 5.48 -2.95 2.28
N SER A 240 5.22 -4.21 2.59
CA SER A 240 5.43 -5.37 1.73
C SER A 240 4.25 -6.34 1.93
N PHE A 241 3.72 -6.85 0.83
CA PHE A 241 2.62 -7.81 0.88
C PHE A 241 3.16 -9.23 1.04
N ASN A 242 2.60 -9.94 2.00
CA ASN A 242 2.75 -11.38 2.21
C ASN A 242 1.37 -11.89 2.61
N GLU A 243 0.88 -12.94 1.95
CA GLU A 243 -0.45 -13.50 2.20
C GLU A 243 -0.59 -14.12 3.61
N GLU A 244 0.50 -14.65 4.17
CA GLU A 244 0.48 -15.43 5.43
C GLU A 244 -0.09 -14.62 6.59
N LYS A 245 0.08 -13.29 6.58
CA LYS A 245 -0.43 -12.39 7.62
C LYS A 245 -1.96 -12.32 7.69
N PHE A 246 -2.66 -12.74 6.64
CA PHE A 246 -4.12 -12.86 6.60
C PHE A 246 -4.60 -14.28 6.87
N ILE A 247 -3.68 -15.24 6.90
CA ILE A 247 -4.00 -16.65 7.14
C ILE A 247 -3.90 -16.96 8.63
N LEU A 248 -2.74 -16.63 9.23
CA LEU A 248 -2.40 -16.98 10.60
C LEU A 248 -2.69 -15.82 11.56
N GLN A 249 -2.90 -16.16 12.84
CA GLN A 249 -2.85 -15.16 13.90
C GLN A 249 -1.42 -14.63 14.05
N ASP A 250 -1.30 -13.37 14.46
CA ASP A 250 0.00 -12.83 14.84
C ASP A 250 0.53 -13.62 16.05
N ASP A 251 1.74 -14.13 15.97
CA ASP A 251 2.43 -14.69 17.14
C ASP A 251 2.58 -13.59 18.21
N ASP A 252 2.28 -13.91 19.47
CA ASP A 252 2.44 -12.99 20.62
C ASP A 252 3.91 -12.64 20.91
N GLU A 253 4.87 -13.10 20.09
CA GLU A 253 6.28 -12.77 20.22
C GLU A 253 6.53 -11.28 19.95
N ILE A 254 6.93 -10.58 21.01
CA ILE A 254 7.43 -9.21 20.94
C ILE A 254 8.80 -9.24 20.24
N LYS A 255 8.80 -9.12 18.90
CA LYS A 255 10.03 -8.91 18.12
C LYS A 255 10.72 -7.64 18.60
N GLN A 256 12.04 -7.72 18.79
CA GLN A 256 12.87 -6.60 19.27
C GLN A 256 12.77 -5.42 18.28
N ARG A 257 12.19 -4.31 18.73
CA ARG A 257 11.90 -3.14 17.88
C ARG A 257 13.10 -2.21 17.84
N SER A 258 13.59 -1.90 16.64
CA SER A 258 14.55 -0.83 16.42
C SER A 258 13.84 0.38 15.85
N ILE A 259 14.22 1.59 16.29
CA ILE A 259 13.75 2.83 15.69
C ILE A 259 14.70 3.16 14.53
N TRP A 260 14.12 3.57 13.40
CA TRP A 260 14.83 3.86 12.17
C TRP A 260 14.54 5.29 11.71
N TYR A 261 15.51 5.90 11.05
CA TYR A 261 15.39 7.16 10.34
C TYR A 261 15.45 6.87 8.84
N TYR A 262 14.55 7.46 8.05
CA TYR A 262 14.54 7.31 6.60
C TYR A 262 15.18 8.54 5.96
N ALA A 263 16.28 8.36 5.24
CA ALA A 263 16.88 9.43 4.44
C ALA A 263 16.28 9.37 3.02
N PRO A 264 15.32 10.24 2.66
CA PRO A 264 14.56 10.07 1.44
C PRO A 264 15.38 10.31 0.17
N HIS A 265 16.38 11.19 0.21
CA HIS A 265 17.29 11.43 -0.92
C HIS A 265 18.26 10.27 -1.17
N LEU A 266 18.42 9.35 -0.20
CA LEU A 266 19.25 8.16 -0.32
C LEU A 266 18.44 6.87 -0.51
N PHE A 267 17.10 6.98 -0.50
CA PHE A 267 16.18 5.84 -0.52
C PHE A 267 16.57 4.76 0.51
N SER A 268 16.99 5.19 1.71
CA SER A 268 17.63 4.30 2.69
C SER A 268 17.15 4.55 4.11
N GLU A 269 17.01 3.47 4.89
CA GLU A 269 16.62 3.49 6.30
C GLU A 269 17.82 3.16 7.19
N TYR A 270 18.07 3.99 8.21
CA TYR A 270 19.21 3.88 9.12
C TYR A 270 18.75 3.68 10.56
N LYS A 271 19.36 2.73 11.28
CA LYS A 271 19.24 2.67 12.74
C LYS A 271 19.84 3.93 13.36
N ILE A 272 19.28 4.40 14.46
CA ILE A 272 19.79 5.60 15.16
C ILE A 272 21.28 5.48 15.53
N GLY A 273 21.74 4.28 15.89
CA GLY A 273 23.17 4.06 16.17
C GLY A 273 24.11 4.33 14.98
N TYR A 274 23.64 4.16 13.74
CA TYR A 274 24.43 4.55 12.55
C TYR A 274 24.53 6.06 12.41
N LEU A 275 23.51 6.82 12.85
CA LEU A 275 23.57 8.28 12.88
C LEU A 275 24.61 8.77 13.90
N ASP A 276 24.78 8.09 15.04
CA ASP A 276 25.86 8.42 15.99
C ASP A 276 27.24 8.21 15.37
N LEU A 277 27.42 7.15 14.58
CA LEU A 277 28.67 6.90 13.84
C LEU A 277 28.90 7.97 12.77
N ALA A 278 27.85 8.35 12.03
CA ALA A 278 27.91 9.44 11.06
C ALA A 278 28.29 10.77 11.73
N LYS A 279 27.76 11.04 12.94
CA LYS A 279 28.13 12.23 13.72
C LYS A 279 29.58 12.22 14.15
N LYS A 280 30.08 11.10 14.66
CA LYS A 280 31.49 10.93 15.05
C LYS A 280 32.43 11.11 13.86
N SER A 281 31.98 10.71 12.67
CA SER A 281 32.75 10.80 11.43
C SER A 281 32.59 12.15 10.70
N GLY A 282 31.76 13.07 11.22
CA GLY A 282 31.55 14.40 10.64
C GLY A 282 30.65 14.42 9.39
N VAL A 283 29.90 13.34 9.12
CA VAL A 283 29.06 13.18 7.91
C VAL A 283 27.56 13.12 8.21
N LEU A 284 27.14 13.36 9.46
CA LEU A 284 25.72 13.30 9.85
C LEU A 284 24.84 14.21 9.00
N ASP A 285 25.29 15.43 8.68
CA ASP A 285 24.50 16.38 7.91
C ASP A 285 24.24 15.91 6.47
N ASN A 286 25.07 15.00 5.92
CA ASN A 286 24.82 14.39 4.60
C ASN A 286 23.59 13.47 4.60
N LEU A 287 23.20 12.95 5.78
CA LEU A 287 22.02 12.11 5.96
C LEU A 287 20.76 12.94 6.25
N ARG A 288 20.89 14.25 6.49
CA ARG A 288 19.77 15.12 6.87
C ARG A 288 18.76 15.23 5.73
N THR A 289 17.48 15.09 6.07
CA THR A 289 16.38 15.30 5.13
C THR A 289 16.30 16.79 4.78
N ASP A 290 16.18 17.10 3.49
CA ASP A 290 16.02 18.46 3.00
C ASP A 290 14.64 19.05 3.39
N ASP A 291 14.59 20.35 3.65
CA ASP A 291 13.37 21.08 4.00
C ASP A 291 12.25 20.93 2.94
N VAL A 292 12.60 20.64 1.68
CA VAL A 292 11.64 20.42 0.58
C VAL A 292 10.64 19.29 0.88
N TYR A 293 11.05 18.29 1.68
CA TYR A 293 10.17 17.19 2.09
C TYR A 293 9.11 17.62 3.11
N GLY A 294 9.28 18.79 3.74
CA GLY A 294 8.34 19.33 4.72
C GLY A 294 8.19 18.43 5.95
N SER A 295 9.22 17.67 6.33
CA SER A 295 9.18 16.82 7.51
C SER A 295 10.08 17.36 8.63
N ASN A 296 9.48 17.95 9.65
CA ASN A 296 10.17 18.34 10.88
C ASN A 296 10.22 17.24 11.96
N PHE A 297 9.65 16.06 11.69
CA PHE A 297 9.54 14.98 12.67
C PHE A 297 10.89 14.42 13.14
N ALA A 298 11.95 14.58 12.34
CA ALA A 298 13.28 14.02 12.58
C ALA A 298 14.36 15.05 12.95
N ASP A 299 14.01 16.34 13.04
CA ASP A 299 14.98 17.44 13.21
C ASP A 299 15.87 17.26 14.44
N GLU A 300 15.29 16.74 15.52
CA GLU A 300 15.99 16.54 16.79
C GLU A 300 17.20 15.59 16.68
N LEU A 301 17.18 14.63 15.74
CA LEU A 301 18.32 13.74 15.48
C LEU A 301 19.55 14.52 15.02
N PHE A 302 19.35 15.67 14.38
CA PHE A 302 20.41 16.47 13.77
C PHE A 302 20.78 17.71 14.60
N THR A 303 19.98 18.05 15.62
CA THR A 303 20.28 19.16 16.54
C THR A 303 20.81 18.69 17.91
N ALA A 304 20.50 17.47 18.33
CA ALA A 304 20.93 16.94 19.62
C ALA A 304 22.46 16.74 19.71
N PRO A 305 23.07 16.77 20.91
CA PRO A 305 24.50 16.47 21.08
C PRO A 305 24.90 15.09 20.52
N GLN A 306 24.01 14.11 20.60
CA GLN A 306 24.11 12.80 19.95
C GLN A 306 22.72 12.35 19.49
N PRO A 307 22.57 11.78 18.27
CA PRO A 307 21.30 11.25 17.77
C PRO A 307 20.57 10.30 18.76
N GLN A 308 21.29 9.39 19.43
CA GLN A 308 20.66 8.50 20.41
C GLN A 308 20.07 9.23 21.64
N LEU A 309 20.54 10.45 21.93
CA LEU A 309 20.05 11.29 23.03
C LEU A 309 18.96 12.28 22.58
N ALA A 310 18.56 12.25 21.31
CA ALA A 310 17.62 13.22 20.74
C ALA A 310 16.17 13.06 21.24
N GLY A 311 15.81 11.91 21.81
CA GLY A 311 14.43 11.62 22.19
C GLY A 311 13.56 11.10 21.05
N PHE A 312 14.15 10.77 19.89
CA PHE A 312 13.45 10.32 18.69
C PHE A 312 12.65 9.05 18.91
N THR A 313 11.33 9.21 18.77
CA THR A 313 10.34 8.17 19.02
C THR A 313 9.95 7.40 17.75
N GLU A 314 9.44 6.20 17.94
CA GLU A 314 8.83 5.41 16.87
C GLU A 314 7.68 6.17 16.16
N GLN A 315 6.91 6.96 16.92
CA GLN A 315 5.84 7.76 16.35
C GLN A 315 6.37 8.82 15.37
N GLN A 316 7.48 9.48 15.73
CA GLN A 316 8.15 10.44 14.84
C GLN A 316 8.76 9.73 13.63
N ALA A 317 9.40 8.57 13.81
CA ALA A 317 9.94 7.78 12.70
C ALA A 317 8.88 7.43 11.66
N PHE A 318 7.71 6.96 12.08
CA PHE A 318 6.64 6.63 11.14
C PHE A 318 6.05 7.86 10.43
N ARG A 319 5.83 8.97 11.15
CA ARG A 319 5.32 10.19 10.53
C ARG A 319 6.35 10.81 9.58
N HIS A 320 7.63 10.78 9.94
CA HIS A 320 8.74 11.19 9.10
C HIS A 320 8.75 10.41 7.78
N TYR A 321 8.77 9.07 7.87
CA TYR A 321 8.76 8.21 6.70
C TYR A 321 7.57 8.49 5.77
N LEU A 322 6.36 8.52 6.32
CA LEU A 322 5.14 8.71 5.52
C LEU A 322 5.05 10.12 4.91
N GLN A 323 5.52 11.16 5.62
CA GLN A 323 5.62 12.51 5.07
C GLN A 323 6.63 12.58 3.92
N CYS A 324 7.82 11.99 4.09
CA CYS A 324 8.83 11.95 3.05
C CYS A 324 8.35 11.17 1.83
N LEU A 325 7.74 9.99 2.04
CA LEU A 325 7.18 9.18 0.96
C LEU A 325 6.01 9.90 0.27
N HIS A 326 5.18 10.64 1.01
CA HIS A 326 4.11 11.47 0.43
C HIS A 326 4.69 12.50 -0.53
N HIS A 327 5.75 13.20 -0.12
CA HIS A 327 6.45 14.15 -0.98
C HIS A 327 7.06 13.46 -2.21
N GLN A 328 7.72 12.31 -2.05
CA GLN A 328 8.31 11.56 -3.16
C GLN A 328 7.24 11.10 -4.17
N ALA A 329 6.14 10.51 -3.68
CA ALA A 329 5.05 10.02 -4.53
C ALA A 329 4.40 11.16 -5.31
N THR A 330 4.06 12.26 -4.65
CA THR A 330 3.41 13.42 -5.28
C THR A 330 4.30 14.11 -6.33
N ASN A 331 5.62 14.05 -6.18
CA ASN A 331 6.58 14.64 -7.12
C ASN A 331 7.18 13.65 -8.12
N SER A 332 6.81 12.37 -8.08
CA SER A 332 7.41 11.31 -8.90
C SER A 332 7.06 11.42 -10.39
N VAL A 333 5.79 11.70 -10.71
CA VAL A 333 5.28 11.77 -12.08
C VAL A 333 5.58 13.15 -12.70
N LYS A 334 6.15 13.16 -13.91
CA LYS A 334 6.45 14.37 -14.71
C LYS A 334 5.49 14.52 -15.89
N GLN A 335 5.74 15.50 -16.77
CA GLN A 335 4.84 15.77 -17.90
C GLN A 335 4.87 14.63 -18.92
N THR A 336 6.02 13.97 -19.06
CA THR A 336 6.23 12.85 -19.99
C THR A 336 6.78 11.62 -19.28
N PHE A 337 6.69 10.48 -19.96
CA PHE A 337 7.31 9.23 -19.53
C PHE A 337 8.83 9.39 -19.41
N ASP A 338 9.48 9.93 -20.44
CA ASP A 338 10.94 10.12 -20.48
C ASP A 338 11.41 11.03 -19.33
N GLU A 339 10.74 12.15 -19.08
CA GLU A 339 11.08 13.03 -17.95
C GLU A 339 10.92 12.34 -16.59
N THR A 340 9.93 11.45 -16.47
CA THR A 340 9.69 10.67 -15.24
C THR A 340 10.83 9.69 -14.99
N ILE A 341 11.21 8.93 -16.02
CA ILE A 341 12.34 7.99 -15.98
C ILE A 341 13.65 8.73 -15.71
N ASP A 342 13.96 9.77 -16.49
CA ASP A 342 15.22 10.52 -16.37
C ASP A 342 15.37 11.14 -14.97
N THR A 343 14.27 11.67 -14.42
CA THR A 343 14.28 12.20 -13.05
C THR A 343 14.56 11.09 -12.04
N TYR A 344 13.90 9.94 -12.17
CA TYR A 344 14.05 8.85 -11.21
C TYR A 344 15.46 8.23 -11.27
N VAL A 345 15.99 7.97 -12.47
CA VAL A 345 17.36 7.50 -12.67
C VAL A 345 18.37 8.48 -12.08
N LYS A 346 18.22 9.78 -12.35
CA LYS A 346 19.09 10.80 -11.78
C LYS A 346 19.06 10.81 -10.24
N GLN A 347 17.90 10.61 -9.63
CA GLN A 347 17.79 10.52 -8.16
C GLN A 347 18.51 9.28 -7.61
N LEU A 348 18.40 8.14 -8.29
CA LEU A 348 19.11 6.92 -7.91
C LEU A 348 20.63 7.07 -8.06
N ASP A 349 21.10 7.66 -9.17
CA ASP A 349 22.53 7.92 -9.39
C ASP A 349 23.10 8.86 -8.32
N GLN A 350 22.35 9.91 -7.94
CA GLN A 350 22.72 10.83 -6.88
C GLN A 350 22.76 10.15 -5.51
N ALA A 351 21.79 9.28 -5.22
CA ALA A 351 21.77 8.48 -3.99
C ALA A 351 22.98 7.54 -3.93
N GLU A 352 23.29 6.84 -5.03
CA GLU A 352 24.42 5.93 -5.10
C GLU A 352 25.75 6.66 -4.91
N GLU A 353 25.93 7.82 -5.55
CA GLU A 353 27.16 8.62 -5.40
C GLU A 353 27.31 9.14 -3.96
N ALA A 354 26.22 9.57 -3.32
CA ALA A 354 26.24 10.03 -1.94
C ALA A 354 26.58 8.89 -0.93
N LEU A 355 26.31 7.63 -1.28
CA LEU A 355 26.61 6.46 -0.44
C LEU A 355 28.04 5.93 -0.61
N LYS A 356 28.78 6.37 -1.64
CA LYS A 356 30.19 5.97 -1.88
C LYS A 356 31.21 6.73 -1.02
N VAL A 357 30.78 7.80 -0.36
CA VAL A 357 31.57 8.68 0.51
C VAL A 357 31.46 8.23 1.96
#